data_AF-A0A0C9RKG2-F1
#
_entry.id   AF-A0A0C9RKG2-F1
#
_cell.length_a   1.000
_cell.length_b   1.000
_cell.length_c   1.000
_cell.angle_alpha   90.00
_cell.angle_beta   90.00
_cell.angle_gamma   90.00
#
_symmetry.space_group_name_H-M   'P 1'
#
loop_
_entity.id
_entity.type
_entity.pdbx_description
1 polymer ?
#
loop_
_entity_poly.entity_id
_entity_poly.type
_entity_poly.pdbx_seq_one_letter_code
_entity_poly.pdbx_strand_id
1 'polypeptide(L)'
;MTIVAVVTILVVLVMRKRIALVVQLFREAGKAVYSMPALLLQPIYTYLLIGLSFVAWAYCVLWIESAGELYKNRKNHLHYKKDAVLVTARWYNLFLYFVMAEFYLGCQHIVVAGAVARWFFTRDKKRLSLPVTRSTCCLLRFHLGTVAFGAMIIGIVRLLRAIVAFIQNRLKGYDNNCVHGILWCCQGCIWCFECCLKFLTRNAYIETAIYGCSFCTGGKKAFRALSDNILRVAAINTIGDFVLFLGKVLVVALTVLCGVYLIQKKEGLHHPWVPIAIAGVFAFLVAHCFISIYEMIIDTIFLCFCEDCARNDGINRPYFMSRGLMEFVENSKKALMHLESQPSSPI
;
A
#
# COMPACT_ATOMS: atom_id res chain seq x y z
N MET A 1 20.28 -0.38 22.62
CA MET A 1 20.41 0.53 21.45
C MET A 1 21.54 0.05 20.53
N THR A 2 21.55 -1.20 20.04
CA THR A 2 22.83 -1.82 19.62
C THR A 2 22.84 -2.68 18.35
N ILE A 3 21.78 -3.39 17.97
CA ILE A 3 21.77 -4.14 16.69
C ILE A 3 20.94 -3.40 15.64
N VAL A 4 19.73 -2.98 16.01
CA VAL A 4 18.86 -2.21 15.13
C VAL A 4 19.55 -0.92 14.67
N ALA A 5 20.20 -0.17 15.56
CA ALA A 5 20.91 1.05 15.21
C ALA A 5 22.07 0.79 14.23
N VAL A 6 22.85 -0.27 14.44
CA VAL A 6 23.98 -0.64 13.57
C VAL A 6 23.48 -1.08 12.20
N VAL A 7 22.45 -1.92 12.12
CA VAL A 7 21.83 -2.33 10.86
C VAL A 7 21.25 -1.12 10.12
N THR A 8 20.58 -0.22 10.84
CA THR A 8 20.00 1.00 10.28
C THR A 8 21.10 1.91 9.70
N ILE A 9 22.18 2.12 10.44
CA ILE A 9 23.33 2.91 9.99
C ILE A 9 23.97 2.25 8.77
N LEU A 10 24.24 0.93 8.80
CA LEU A 10 24.89 0.22 7.72
C LEU A 10 24.08 0.25 6.42
N VAL A 11 22.75 0.06 6.50
CA VAL A 11 21.83 0.25 5.36
C VAL A 11 21.90 1.68 4.83
N VAL A 12 21.87 2.69 5.73
CA VAL A 12 21.98 4.10 5.35
C VAL A 12 23.31 4.39 4.66
N LEU A 13 24.42 3.83 5.14
CA LEU A 13 25.77 3.99 4.58
C LEU A 13 25.88 3.39 3.16
N VAL A 14 25.40 2.16 2.98
CA VAL A 14 25.45 1.45 1.68
C VAL A 14 24.57 2.13 0.64
N MET A 15 23.46 2.75 1.06
CA MET A 15 22.46 3.31 0.15
C MET A 15 22.51 4.84 -0.01
N ARG A 16 23.54 5.52 0.52
CA ARG A 16 23.69 6.99 0.52
C ARG A 16 23.31 7.69 -0.80
N LYS A 17 23.80 7.18 -1.94
CA LYS A 17 23.51 7.76 -3.26
C LYS A 17 22.03 7.65 -3.67
N ARG A 18 21.35 6.58 -3.26
CA ARG A 18 19.93 6.34 -3.54
C ARG A 18 19.03 7.11 -2.57
N ILE A 19 19.47 7.31 -1.33
CA ILE A 19 18.78 8.12 -0.33
C ILE A 19 18.59 9.55 -0.82
N ALA A 20 19.57 10.14 -1.52
CA ALA A 20 19.43 11.48 -2.08
C ALA A 20 18.21 11.62 -3.01
N LEU A 21 17.95 10.63 -3.88
CA LEU A 21 16.75 10.62 -4.72
C LEU A 21 15.47 10.48 -3.90
N VAL A 22 15.46 9.52 -2.96
CA VAL A 22 14.31 9.27 -2.10
C VAL A 22 13.96 10.54 -1.33
N VAL A 23 14.95 11.26 -0.78
CA VAL A 23 14.74 12.55 -0.12
C VAL A 23 14.13 13.60 -1.06
N GLN A 24 14.57 13.67 -2.32
CA GLN A 24 13.94 14.57 -3.31
C GLN A 24 12.50 14.16 -3.61
N LEU A 25 12.22 12.87 -3.81
CA LEU A 25 10.85 12.36 -4.02
C LEU A 25 9.94 12.69 -2.84
N PHE A 26 10.44 12.53 -1.60
CA PHE A 26 9.70 12.91 -0.40
C PHE A 26 9.48 14.42 -0.34
N ARG A 27 10.47 15.23 -0.70
CA ARG A 27 10.30 16.70 -0.74
C ARG A 27 9.24 17.12 -1.76
N GLU A 28 9.22 16.51 -2.94
CA GLU A 28 8.20 16.76 -3.96
C GLU A 28 6.82 16.25 -3.53
N ALA A 29 6.75 15.08 -2.87
CA ALA A 29 5.51 14.57 -2.28
C ALA A 29 4.96 15.56 -1.23
N GLY A 30 5.81 16.12 -0.38
CA GLY A 30 5.44 17.16 0.57
C GLY A 30 4.88 18.42 -0.09
N LYS A 31 5.49 18.88 -1.19
CA LYS A 31 4.98 20.01 -1.98
C LYS A 31 3.63 19.70 -2.62
N ALA A 32 3.43 18.48 -3.12
CA ALA A 32 2.17 18.04 -3.69
C ALA A 32 1.05 18.03 -2.64
N VAL A 33 1.32 17.46 -1.45
CA VAL A 33 0.37 17.47 -0.31
C VAL A 33 0.06 18.90 0.13
N TYR A 34 1.07 19.76 0.27
CA TYR A 34 0.89 21.17 0.62
C TYR A 34 0.02 21.93 -0.39
N SER A 35 0.21 21.65 -1.68
CA SER A 35 -0.58 22.26 -2.76
C SER A 35 -2.02 21.71 -2.84
N MET A 36 -2.24 20.49 -2.33
CA MET A 36 -3.50 19.75 -2.44
C MET A 36 -3.87 19.11 -1.09
N PRO A 37 -4.19 19.90 -0.06
CA PRO A 37 -4.43 19.38 1.29
C PRO A 37 -5.60 18.39 1.37
N ALA A 38 -6.55 18.48 0.43
CA ALA A 38 -7.65 17.53 0.30
C ALA A 38 -7.20 16.07 0.10
N LEU A 39 -5.95 15.80 -0.32
CA LEU A 39 -5.38 14.45 -0.37
C LEU A 39 -5.34 13.78 1.01
N LEU A 40 -5.22 14.56 2.09
CA LEU A 40 -5.19 14.04 3.46
C LEU A 40 -6.56 13.57 3.96
N LEU A 41 -7.65 13.94 3.25
CA LEU A 41 -9.01 13.47 3.56
C LEU A 41 -9.34 12.13 2.91
N GLN A 42 -8.63 11.75 1.84
CA GLN A 42 -8.81 10.45 1.16
C GLN A 42 -8.71 9.22 2.08
N PRO A 43 -7.68 9.06 2.94
CA PRO A 43 -7.57 7.87 3.78
C PRO A 43 -8.73 7.79 4.76
N ILE A 44 -9.15 8.91 5.35
CA ILE A 44 -10.28 8.96 6.30
C ILE A 44 -11.54 8.41 5.63
N TYR A 45 -11.85 8.90 4.42
CA TYR A 45 -13.00 8.43 3.66
C TYR A 45 -12.89 6.94 3.31
N THR A 46 -11.75 6.49 2.80
CA THR A 46 -11.54 5.08 2.40
C THR A 46 -11.63 4.12 3.58
N TYR A 47 -10.97 4.42 4.69
CA TYR A 47 -11.02 3.55 5.88
C TYR A 47 -12.38 3.60 6.57
N LEU A 48 -13.12 4.72 6.50
CA LEU A 48 -14.52 4.77 6.93
C LEU A 48 -15.37 3.80 6.11
N LEU A 49 -15.26 3.82 4.77
CA LEU A 49 -15.99 2.89 3.91
C LEU A 49 -15.62 1.42 4.18
N ILE A 50 -14.33 1.12 4.34
CA ILE A 50 -13.87 -0.24 4.70
C ILE A 50 -14.47 -0.66 6.05
N GLY A 51 -14.48 0.24 7.04
CA GLY A 51 -15.08 0.00 8.35
C GLY A 51 -16.58 -0.26 8.28
N LEU A 52 -17.32 0.52 7.49
CA LEU A 52 -18.75 0.31 7.24
C LEU A 52 -19.01 -1.04 6.55
N SER A 53 -18.21 -1.40 5.55
CA SER A 53 -18.29 -2.71 4.91
C SER A 53 -17.91 -3.87 5.84
N PHE A 54 -17.00 -3.66 6.78
CA PHE A 54 -16.69 -4.65 7.80
C PHE A 54 -17.88 -4.88 8.74
N VAL A 55 -18.56 -3.81 9.17
CA VAL A 55 -19.79 -3.92 9.98
C VAL A 55 -20.88 -4.66 9.21
N ALA A 56 -21.11 -4.31 7.94
CA ALA A 56 -22.07 -5.01 7.08
C ALA A 56 -21.70 -6.48 6.89
N TRP A 57 -20.42 -6.78 6.65
CA TRP A 57 -19.92 -8.15 6.55
C TRP A 57 -20.15 -8.94 7.84
N ALA A 58 -19.84 -8.37 9.01
CA ALA A 58 -20.03 -9.00 10.30
C ALA A 58 -21.52 -9.27 10.60
N TYR A 59 -22.38 -8.31 10.26
CA TYR A 59 -23.83 -8.48 10.31
C TYR A 59 -24.28 -9.67 9.43
N CYS A 60 -23.85 -9.73 8.17
CA CYS A 60 -24.14 -10.87 7.28
C CYS A 60 -23.60 -12.19 7.83
N VAL A 61 -22.41 -12.21 8.45
CA VAL A 61 -21.89 -13.42 9.12
C VAL A 61 -22.83 -13.87 10.22
N LEU A 62 -23.29 -12.99 11.11
CA LEU A 62 -24.21 -13.34 12.20
C LEU A 62 -25.51 -13.96 11.66
N TRP A 63 -26.08 -13.38 10.60
CA TRP A 63 -27.25 -13.93 9.93
C TRP A 63 -26.99 -15.33 9.34
N ILE A 64 -25.87 -15.50 8.64
CA ILE A 64 -25.48 -16.80 8.07
C ILE A 64 -25.25 -17.83 9.20
N GLU A 65 -24.67 -17.46 10.33
CA GLU A 65 -24.52 -18.38 11.46
C GLU A 65 -25.85 -18.78 12.10
N SER A 66 -26.80 -17.83 12.19
CA SER A 66 -28.11 -18.07 12.81
C SER A 66 -29.08 -18.88 11.95
N ALA A 67 -28.82 -19.00 10.65
CA ALA A 67 -29.72 -19.66 9.69
C ALA A 67 -29.59 -21.20 9.66
N GLY A 68 -28.70 -21.80 10.47
CA GLY A 68 -28.60 -23.25 10.56
C GLY A 68 -29.78 -23.89 11.28
N GLU A 69 -30.13 -25.13 10.94
CA GLU A 69 -31.13 -25.89 11.69
C GLU A 69 -30.54 -26.40 13.01
N LEU A 70 -31.27 -26.21 14.11
CA LEU A 70 -30.91 -26.74 15.43
C LEU A 70 -31.22 -28.24 15.48
N TYR A 71 -30.20 -29.05 15.71
CA TYR A 71 -30.37 -30.47 16.02
C TYR A 71 -29.74 -30.80 17.38
N LYS A 72 -30.36 -31.75 18.09
CA LYS A 72 -29.88 -32.21 19.38
C LYS A 72 -28.92 -33.38 19.18
N ASN A 73 -27.66 -33.20 19.57
CA ASN A 73 -26.66 -34.27 19.53
C ASN A 73 -26.98 -35.34 20.59
N ARG A 74 -26.44 -36.55 20.45
CA ARG A 74 -26.59 -37.70 21.36
C ARG A 74 -26.22 -37.39 22.82
N LYS A 75 -25.46 -36.32 23.06
CA LYS A 75 -25.06 -35.79 24.38
C LYS A 75 -25.99 -34.67 24.91
N ASN A 76 -27.19 -34.51 24.35
CA ASN A 76 -28.12 -33.41 24.66
C ASN A 76 -27.63 -31.98 24.38
N HIS A 77 -26.53 -31.81 23.66
CA HIS A 77 -26.06 -30.48 23.23
C HIS A 77 -26.78 -30.03 21.95
N LEU A 78 -27.21 -28.77 21.91
CA LEU A 78 -27.78 -28.14 20.71
C LEU A 78 -26.64 -27.74 19.77
N HIS A 79 -26.63 -28.30 18.56
CA HIS A 79 -25.69 -27.92 17.51
C HIS A 79 -26.46 -27.43 16.29
N TYR A 80 -25.92 -26.41 15.63
CA TYR A 80 -26.41 -25.97 14.33
C TYR A 80 -25.87 -26.91 13.25
N LYS A 81 -26.75 -27.49 12.44
CA LYS A 81 -26.38 -28.25 11.25
C LYS A 81 -25.85 -27.27 10.21
N LYS A 82 -24.61 -27.46 9.78
CA LYS A 82 -23.96 -26.62 8.76
C LYS A 82 -24.13 -27.28 7.41
N ASP A 83 -25.18 -26.90 6.69
CA ASP A 83 -25.39 -27.37 5.33
C ASP A 83 -24.37 -26.75 4.35
N ALA A 84 -24.18 -27.40 3.19
CA ALA A 84 -23.23 -26.96 2.17
C ALA A 84 -23.52 -25.52 1.70
N VAL A 85 -24.79 -25.13 1.64
CA VAL A 85 -25.22 -23.77 1.30
C VAL A 85 -24.66 -22.74 2.29
N LEU A 86 -24.70 -23.05 3.59
CA LEU A 86 -24.21 -22.17 4.65
C LEU A 86 -22.68 -21.99 4.59
N VAL A 87 -21.98 -23.08 4.29
CA VAL A 87 -20.51 -23.05 4.09
C VAL A 87 -20.15 -22.22 2.87
N THR A 88 -20.84 -22.39 1.75
CA THR A 88 -20.64 -21.60 0.53
C THR A 88 -20.95 -20.12 0.77
N ALA A 89 -22.05 -19.80 1.45
CA ALA A 89 -22.44 -18.43 1.78
C ALA A 89 -21.37 -17.73 2.64
N ARG A 90 -20.78 -18.43 3.62
CA ARG A 90 -19.67 -17.89 4.43
C ARG A 90 -18.47 -17.50 3.59
N TRP A 91 -18.02 -18.38 2.69
CA TRP A 91 -16.87 -18.11 1.81
C TRP A 91 -17.17 -17.01 0.80
N TYR A 92 -18.38 -17.00 0.24
CA TYR A 92 -18.81 -15.95 -0.68
C TYR A 92 -18.90 -14.58 0.01
N ASN A 93 -19.47 -14.50 1.22
CA ASN A 93 -19.51 -13.26 2.00
C ASN A 93 -18.09 -12.74 2.33
N LEU A 94 -17.16 -13.63 2.69
CA LEU A 94 -15.76 -13.28 2.91
C LEU A 94 -15.08 -12.78 1.63
N PHE A 95 -15.32 -13.44 0.49
CA PHE A 95 -14.81 -13.03 -0.81
C PHE A 95 -15.30 -11.63 -1.18
N LEU A 96 -16.60 -11.37 -1.06
CA LEU A 96 -17.17 -10.04 -1.33
C LEU A 96 -16.55 -8.95 -0.46
N TYR A 97 -16.31 -9.23 0.83
CA TYR A 97 -15.61 -8.29 1.70
C TYR A 97 -14.19 -7.98 1.21
N PHE A 98 -13.41 -9.00 0.81
CA PHE A 98 -12.06 -8.78 0.26
C PHE A 98 -12.10 -7.95 -1.02
N VAL A 99 -12.99 -8.28 -1.97
CA VAL A 99 -13.14 -7.51 -3.21
C VAL A 99 -13.55 -6.07 -2.92
N MET A 100 -14.49 -5.85 -2.00
CA MET A 100 -14.95 -4.51 -1.65
C MET A 100 -13.85 -3.66 -0.99
N ALA A 101 -13.08 -4.25 -0.08
CA ALA A 101 -11.96 -3.56 0.55
C ALA A 101 -10.89 -3.15 -0.47
N GLU A 102 -10.52 -4.06 -1.39
CA GLU A 102 -9.58 -3.75 -2.47
C GLU A 102 -10.15 -2.74 -3.47
N PHE A 103 -11.46 -2.75 -3.71
CA PHE A 103 -12.14 -1.78 -4.55
C PHE A 103 -12.04 -0.36 -3.98
N TYR A 104 -12.28 -0.17 -2.68
CA TYR A 104 -12.12 1.14 -2.04
C TYR A 104 -10.67 1.62 -2.05
N LEU A 105 -9.71 0.73 -1.77
CA LEU A 105 -8.28 1.06 -1.88
C LEU A 105 -7.88 1.42 -3.32
N GLY A 106 -8.38 0.69 -4.32
CA GLY A 106 -8.12 0.98 -5.72
C GLY A 106 -8.73 2.31 -6.19
N CYS A 107 -9.93 2.65 -5.72
CA CYS A 107 -10.53 3.96 -5.92
C CYS A 107 -9.63 5.07 -5.35
N GLN A 108 -9.14 4.90 -4.11
CA GLN A 108 -8.19 5.83 -3.49
C GLN A 108 -6.92 5.98 -4.33
N HIS A 109 -6.33 4.87 -4.79
CA HIS A 109 -5.13 4.90 -5.64
C HIS A 109 -5.35 5.73 -6.90
N ILE A 110 -6.43 5.51 -7.66
CA ILE A 110 -6.70 6.30 -8.88
C ILE A 110 -6.93 7.78 -8.54
N VAL A 111 -7.68 8.09 -7.47
CA VAL A 111 -7.94 9.49 -7.10
C VAL A 111 -6.65 10.22 -6.76
N VAL A 112 -5.81 9.63 -5.90
CA VAL A 112 -4.52 10.19 -5.49
C VAL A 112 -3.60 10.31 -6.70
N ALA A 113 -3.46 9.23 -7.49
CA ALA A 113 -2.60 9.22 -8.67
C ALA A 113 -3.01 10.28 -9.69
N GLY A 114 -4.31 10.41 -9.99
CA GLY A 114 -4.79 11.39 -10.96
C GLY A 114 -4.64 12.83 -10.49
N ALA A 115 -4.78 13.09 -9.19
CA ALA A 115 -4.54 14.41 -8.61
C ALA A 115 -3.05 14.77 -8.65
N VAL A 116 -2.18 13.84 -8.25
CA VAL A 116 -0.72 14.02 -8.24
C VAL A 116 -0.16 14.14 -9.66
N ALA A 117 -0.59 13.31 -10.61
CA ALA A 117 -0.18 13.39 -12.00
C ALA A 117 -0.59 14.74 -12.61
N ARG A 118 -1.83 15.19 -12.37
CA ARG A 118 -2.29 16.51 -12.82
C ARG A 118 -1.46 17.62 -12.19
N TRP A 119 -1.16 17.55 -10.90
CA TRP A 119 -0.28 18.50 -10.24
C TRP A 119 1.12 18.48 -10.86
N PHE A 120 1.72 17.31 -11.05
CA PHE A 120 3.07 17.12 -11.58
C PHE A 120 3.22 17.76 -12.96
N PHE A 121 2.34 17.40 -13.90
CA PHE A 121 2.36 17.89 -15.29
C PHE A 121 1.74 19.28 -15.50
N THR A 122 1.34 19.99 -14.44
CA THR A 122 0.92 21.40 -14.54
C THR A 122 2.09 22.32 -14.23
N ARG A 123 2.46 23.21 -15.17
CA ARG A 123 3.56 24.16 -14.94
C ARG A 123 3.20 25.23 -13.90
N ASP A 124 2.09 25.92 -14.14
CA ASP A 124 1.58 26.95 -13.22
C ASP A 124 0.62 26.35 -12.20
N LYS A 125 1.14 26.05 -11.00
CA LYS A 125 0.37 25.42 -9.93
C LYS A 125 -0.81 26.29 -9.44
N LYS A 126 -0.81 27.61 -9.71
CA LYS A 126 -1.93 28.51 -9.34
C LYS A 126 -3.19 28.23 -10.15
N ARG A 127 -3.06 27.63 -11.34
CA ARG A 127 -4.19 27.24 -12.20
C ARG A 127 -4.83 25.92 -11.81
N LEU A 128 -4.30 25.23 -10.80
CA LEU A 128 -4.74 23.91 -10.40
C LEU A 128 -6.02 24.01 -9.55
N SER A 129 -7.19 24.11 -10.18
CA SER A 129 -8.46 24.11 -9.46
C SER A 129 -8.93 22.68 -9.14
N LEU A 130 -9.14 22.42 -7.84
CA LEU A 130 -9.75 21.20 -7.28
C LEU A 130 -9.28 19.88 -7.93
N PRO A 131 -7.96 19.60 -7.94
CA PRO A 131 -7.40 18.42 -8.61
C PRO A 131 -7.93 17.10 -8.04
N VAL A 132 -8.15 17.03 -6.73
CA VAL A 132 -8.71 15.84 -6.06
C VAL A 132 -10.15 15.59 -6.52
N THR A 133 -11.02 16.59 -6.45
CA THR A 133 -12.42 16.49 -6.90
C THR A 133 -12.52 16.11 -8.37
N ARG A 134 -11.69 16.71 -9.22
CA ARG A 134 -11.67 16.38 -10.65
C ARG A 134 -11.20 14.95 -10.90
N SER A 135 -10.21 14.49 -10.14
CA SER A 135 -9.73 13.10 -10.16
C SER A 135 -10.83 12.13 -9.72
N THR A 136 -11.56 12.46 -8.66
CA THR A 136 -12.73 11.69 -8.19
C THR A 136 -13.83 11.63 -9.24
N CYS A 137 -14.17 12.74 -9.88
CA CYS A 137 -15.16 12.76 -10.96
C CYS A 137 -14.73 11.89 -12.16
N CYS A 138 -13.44 11.93 -12.51
CA CYS A 138 -12.87 11.06 -13.56
C CYS A 138 -13.00 9.58 -13.20
N LEU A 139 -12.66 9.22 -11.94
CA LEU A 139 -12.83 7.85 -11.43
C LEU A 139 -14.27 7.39 -11.58
N LEU A 140 -15.23 8.17 -11.03
CA LEU A 140 -16.65 7.80 -11.02
C LEU A 140 -17.23 7.67 -12.42
N ARG A 141 -16.78 8.48 -13.37
CA ARG A 141 -17.31 8.49 -14.73
C ARG A 141 -16.70 7.42 -15.64
N PHE A 142 -15.41 7.09 -15.47
CA PHE A 142 -14.68 6.30 -16.48
C PHE A 142 -13.94 5.08 -15.95
N HIS A 143 -13.53 5.05 -14.67
CA HIS A 143 -12.55 4.06 -14.20
C HIS A 143 -13.05 3.06 -13.16
N LEU A 144 -14.31 3.14 -12.71
CA LEU A 144 -14.87 2.17 -11.76
C LEU A 144 -14.73 0.71 -12.22
N GLY A 145 -14.96 0.42 -13.50
CA GLY A 145 -14.78 -0.93 -14.05
C GLY A 145 -13.33 -1.41 -14.03
N THR A 146 -12.37 -0.51 -14.27
CA THR A 146 -10.93 -0.82 -14.18
C THR A 146 -10.52 -1.12 -12.73
N VAL A 147 -11.04 -0.36 -11.78
CA VAL A 147 -10.83 -0.62 -10.35
C VAL A 147 -11.45 -1.95 -9.94
N ALA A 148 -12.71 -2.19 -10.29
CA ALA A 148 -13.42 -3.43 -9.97
C ALA A 148 -12.70 -4.67 -10.49
N PHE A 149 -12.18 -4.63 -11.72
CA PHE A 149 -11.40 -5.73 -12.28
C PHE A 149 -10.11 -6.02 -11.48
N GLY A 150 -9.32 -4.99 -11.16
CA GLY A 150 -8.13 -5.16 -10.34
C GLY A 150 -8.43 -5.65 -8.92
N ALA A 151 -9.49 -5.14 -8.29
CA ALA A 151 -9.95 -5.55 -6.98
C ALA A 151 -10.42 -7.01 -6.96
N MET A 152 -11.08 -7.48 -8.03
CA MET A 152 -11.49 -8.87 -8.19
C MET A 152 -10.30 -9.82 -8.26
N ILE A 153 -9.26 -9.47 -9.03
CA ILE A 153 -8.03 -10.28 -9.14
C ILE A 153 -7.37 -10.45 -7.77
N ILE A 154 -7.18 -9.35 -7.04
CA ILE A 154 -6.57 -9.41 -5.70
C ILE A 154 -7.49 -10.16 -4.73
N GLY A 155 -8.80 -9.94 -4.79
CA GLY A 155 -9.80 -10.61 -3.96
C GLY A 155 -9.78 -12.13 -4.12
N ILE A 156 -9.63 -12.64 -5.34
CA ILE A 156 -9.51 -14.09 -5.61
C ILE A 156 -8.27 -14.66 -4.91
N VAL A 157 -7.12 -14.01 -5.04
CA VAL A 157 -5.87 -14.49 -4.42
C VAL A 157 -5.95 -14.41 -2.89
N ARG A 158 -6.56 -13.36 -2.33
CA ARG A 158 -6.82 -13.25 -0.89
C ARG A 158 -7.75 -14.36 -0.39
N LEU A 159 -8.77 -14.72 -1.16
CA LEU A 159 -9.64 -15.85 -0.84
C LEU A 159 -8.87 -17.17 -0.84
N LEU A 160 -8.04 -17.43 -1.87
CA LEU A 160 -7.20 -18.63 -1.92
C LEU A 160 -6.27 -18.72 -0.70
N ARG A 161 -5.65 -17.61 -0.30
CA ARG A 161 -4.82 -17.56 0.92
C ARG A 161 -5.63 -17.84 2.19
N ALA A 162 -6.86 -17.32 2.28
CA ALA A 162 -7.73 -17.58 3.42
C ALA A 162 -8.14 -19.07 3.48
N ILE A 163 -8.38 -19.72 2.34
CA ILE A 163 -8.68 -21.15 2.25
C ILE A 163 -7.51 -21.99 2.74
N VAL A 164 -6.28 -21.72 2.27
CA VAL A 164 -5.06 -22.43 2.72
C VAL A 164 -4.85 -22.25 4.22
N ALA A 165 -5.00 -21.02 4.74
CA ALA A 165 -4.91 -20.75 6.18
C ALA A 165 -5.97 -21.50 7.00
N PHE A 166 -7.19 -21.62 6.47
CA PHE A 166 -8.25 -22.40 7.10
C PHE A 166 -7.92 -23.89 7.16
N ILE A 167 -7.43 -24.46 6.05
CA ILE A 167 -6.98 -25.86 5.97
C ILE A 167 -5.84 -26.11 6.97
N GLN A 168 -4.85 -25.21 7.02
CA GLN A 168 -3.75 -25.30 7.96
C GLN A 168 -4.23 -25.31 9.42
N ASN A 169 -5.20 -24.46 9.77
CA ASN A 169 -5.77 -24.45 11.11
C ASN A 169 -6.57 -25.72 11.44
N ARG A 170 -7.18 -26.37 10.45
CA ARG A 170 -7.88 -27.66 10.65
C ARG A 170 -6.93 -28.83 10.81
N LEU A 171 -5.79 -28.80 10.13
CA LEU A 171 -4.80 -29.88 10.13
C LEU A 171 -3.77 -29.78 11.26
N LYS A 172 -3.82 -28.73 12.09
CA LYS A 172 -3.00 -28.60 13.32
C LYS A 172 -3.16 -29.76 14.30
N GLY A 173 -4.30 -30.46 14.29
CA GLY A 173 -4.54 -31.64 15.14
C GLY A 173 -3.98 -32.95 14.60
N TYR A 174 -3.40 -32.96 13.39
CA TYR A 174 -2.82 -34.15 12.77
C TYR A 174 -1.29 -34.01 12.74
N ASP A 175 -0.60 -35.03 13.25
CA ASP A 175 0.85 -35.03 13.43
C ASP A 175 1.56 -35.53 12.15
N ASN A 176 1.53 -34.72 11.09
CA ASN A 176 2.25 -35.01 9.84
C ASN A 176 3.08 -33.81 9.39
N ASN A 177 4.38 -33.87 9.67
CA ASN A 177 5.35 -32.82 9.35
C ASN A 177 5.41 -32.48 7.85
N CYS A 178 5.17 -33.46 6.96
CA CYS A 178 5.16 -33.22 5.51
C CYS A 178 4.00 -32.30 5.10
N VAL A 179 2.80 -32.53 5.64
CA VAL A 179 1.61 -31.71 5.37
C VAL A 179 1.79 -30.29 5.88
N HIS A 180 2.37 -30.12 7.07
CA HIS A 180 2.70 -28.79 7.60
C HIS A 180 3.71 -28.04 6.73
N GLY A 181 4.76 -28.73 6.25
CA GLY A 181 5.75 -28.16 5.34
C GLY A 181 5.15 -27.68 4.02
N ILE A 182 4.30 -28.50 3.39
CA ILE A 182 3.62 -28.15 2.12
C ILE A 182 2.71 -26.93 2.32
N LEU A 183 1.86 -26.93 3.34
CA LEU A 183 0.92 -25.83 3.60
C LEU A 183 1.66 -24.52 3.90
N TRP A 184 2.76 -24.58 4.65
CA TRP A 184 3.60 -23.41 4.93
C TRP A 184 4.23 -22.85 3.64
N CYS A 185 4.74 -23.72 2.76
CA CYS A 185 5.27 -23.34 1.46
C CYS A 185 4.19 -22.70 0.56
N CYS A 186 3.01 -23.35 0.43
CA CYS A 186 1.89 -22.82 -0.34
C CYS A 186 1.44 -21.44 0.18
N GLN A 187 1.37 -21.28 1.50
CA GLN A 187 1.02 -20.00 2.13
C GLN A 187 2.03 -18.91 1.79
N GLY A 188 3.33 -19.23 1.84
CA GLY A 188 4.40 -18.31 1.43
C GLY A 188 4.34 -17.92 -0.04
N CYS A 189 4.13 -18.89 -0.94
CA CYS A 189 4.02 -18.65 -2.38
C CYS A 189 2.80 -17.78 -2.73
N ILE A 190 1.64 -18.06 -2.14
CA ILE A 190 0.42 -17.26 -2.36
C ILE A 190 0.59 -15.86 -1.79
N TRP A 191 1.21 -15.71 -0.61
CA TRP A 191 1.52 -14.39 -0.04
C TRP A 191 2.43 -13.59 -0.97
N CYS A 192 3.50 -14.20 -1.49
CA CYS A 192 4.40 -13.56 -2.46
C CYS A 192 3.64 -13.12 -3.71
N PHE A 193 2.78 -14.00 -4.25
CA PHE A 193 1.95 -13.67 -5.40
C PHE A 193 0.95 -12.53 -5.12
N GLU A 194 0.32 -12.51 -3.94
CA GLU A 194 -0.54 -11.40 -3.49
C GLU A 194 0.24 -10.08 -3.45
N CYS A 195 1.46 -10.08 -2.89
CA CYS A 195 2.33 -8.91 -2.86
C CYS A 195 2.68 -8.40 -4.27
N CYS A 196 3.10 -9.29 -5.17
CA CYS A 196 3.41 -8.95 -6.56
C CYS A 196 2.19 -8.38 -7.29
N LEU A 197 1.00 -8.99 -7.11
CA LEU A 197 -0.23 -8.51 -7.72
C LEU A 197 -0.65 -7.14 -7.18
N LYS A 198 -0.53 -6.89 -5.87
CA LYS A 198 -0.80 -5.58 -5.30
C LYS A 198 0.15 -4.52 -5.85
N PHE A 199 1.44 -4.83 -5.94
CA PHE A 199 2.42 -3.95 -6.55
C PHE A 199 2.07 -3.64 -8.01
N LEU A 200 1.81 -4.66 -8.84
CA LEU A 200 1.46 -4.47 -10.25
C LEU A 200 0.16 -3.67 -10.41
N THR A 201 -0.87 -4.00 -9.63
CA THR A 201 -2.19 -3.35 -9.67
C THR A 201 -2.09 -1.89 -9.29
N ARG A 202 -1.34 -1.56 -8.23
CA ARG A 202 -1.10 -0.17 -7.82
C ARG A 202 -0.44 0.64 -8.93
N ASN A 203 0.62 0.11 -9.54
CA ASN A 203 1.29 0.81 -10.64
C ASN A 203 0.42 0.90 -11.91
N ALA A 204 -0.39 -0.13 -12.19
CA ALA A 204 -1.38 -0.10 -13.27
C ALA A 204 -2.41 1.03 -13.06
N TYR A 205 -2.88 1.25 -11.82
CA TYR A 205 -3.78 2.34 -11.50
C TYR A 205 -3.14 3.73 -11.68
N ILE A 206 -1.83 3.87 -11.41
CA ILE A 206 -1.10 5.12 -11.68
C ILE A 206 -1.09 5.39 -13.19
N GLU A 207 -0.72 4.41 -14.02
CA GLU A 207 -0.73 4.54 -15.48
C GLU A 207 -2.13 4.80 -16.04
N THR A 208 -3.15 4.14 -15.51
CA THR A 208 -4.55 4.42 -15.84
C THR A 208 -4.90 5.87 -15.51
N ALA A 209 -4.44 6.41 -14.37
CA ALA A 209 -4.71 7.79 -14.00
C ALA A 209 -3.98 8.82 -14.88
N ILE A 210 -2.78 8.49 -15.37
CA ILE A 210 -2.01 9.36 -16.28
C ILE A 210 -2.60 9.34 -17.71
N TYR A 211 -2.91 8.15 -18.23
CA TYR A 211 -3.24 7.95 -19.66
C TYR A 211 -4.71 7.66 -19.95
N GLY A 212 -5.54 7.42 -18.94
CA GLY A 212 -6.93 7.01 -19.13
C GLY A 212 -7.10 5.61 -19.73
N CYS A 213 -6.11 4.72 -19.57
CA CYS A 213 -6.11 3.40 -20.18
C CYS A 213 -6.74 2.30 -19.30
N SER A 214 -7.13 1.16 -19.90
CA SER A 214 -7.68 0.01 -19.19
C SER A 214 -6.62 -0.70 -18.32
N PHE A 215 -7.08 -1.53 -17.37
CA PHE A 215 -6.22 -2.20 -16.39
C PHE A 215 -5.00 -2.91 -17.01
N CYS A 216 -5.22 -3.80 -17.97
CA CYS A 216 -4.15 -4.62 -18.55
C CYS A 216 -3.15 -3.76 -19.36
N THR A 217 -3.65 -2.76 -20.08
CA THR A 217 -2.81 -1.82 -20.83
C THR A 217 -1.97 -0.97 -19.87
N GLY A 218 -2.59 -0.46 -18.80
CA GLY A 218 -1.90 0.29 -17.75
C GLY A 218 -0.84 -0.56 -17.06
N GLY A 219 -1.16 -1.79 -16.68
CA GLY A 219 -0.21 -2.73 -16.07
C GLY A 219 0.99 -3.02 -16.97
N LYS A 220 0.77 -3.20 -18.28
CA LYS A 220 1.86 -3.41 -19.25
C LYS A 220 2.77 -2.19 -19.39
N LYS A 221 2.20 -0.98 -19.41
CA LYS A 221 2.97 0.27 -19.46
C LYS A 221 3.77 0.48 -18.17
N ALA A 222 3.12 0.32 -17.02
CA ALA A 222 3.73 0.42 -15.71
C ALA A 222 4.91 -0.54 -15.58
N PHE A 223 4.71 -1.81 -15.98
CA PHE A 223 5.76 -2.80 -15.94
C PHE A 223 6.97 -2.40 -16.80
N ARG A 224 6.75 -1.89 -18.02
CA ARG A 224 7.84 -1.41 -18.90
C ARG A 224 8.59 -0.23 -18.27
N ALA A 225 7.86 0.78 -17.80
CA ALA A 225 8.44 1.96 -17.17
C ALA A 225 9.30 1.61 -15.94
N LEU A 226 8.96 0.54 -15.23
CA LEU A 226 9.71 0.06 -14.06
C LEU A 226 10.81 -0.95 -14.43
N SER A 227 10.66 -1.73 -15.51
CA SER A 227 11.59 -2.80 -15.88
C SER A 227 12.91 -2.28 -16.44
N ASP A 228 12.89 -1.12 -17.11
CA ASP A 228 14.06 -0.57 -17.81
C ASP A 228 15.24 -0.31 -16.85
N ASN A 229 14.99 -0.23 -15.54
CA ASN A 229 16.02 -0.19 -14.50
C ASN A 229 15.55 -0.87 -13.19
N ILE A 230 15.07 -2.12 -13.25
CA ILE A 230 14.39 -2.82 -12.14
C ILE A 230 15.18 -2.83 -10.82
N LEU A 231 16.50 -3.04 -10.86
CA LEU A 231 17.35 -3.04 -9.66
C LEU A 231 17.43 -1.66 -9.00
N ARG A 232 17.41 -0.60 -9.81
CA ARG A 232 17.42 0.77 -9.31
C ARG A 232 16.09 1.12 -8.67
N VAL A 233 15.00 0.79 -9.36
CA VAL A 233 13.62 0.97 -8.89
C VAL A 233 13.38 0.22 -7.58
N ALA A 234 13.72 -1.07 -7.53
CA ALA A 234 13.55 -1.89 -6.34
C ALA A 234 14.31 -1.30 -5.14
N ALA A 235 15.56 -0.89 -5.34
CA ALA A 235 16.35 -0.29 -4.27
C ALA A 235 15.77 1.06 -3.77
N ILE A 236 15.17 1.88 -4.65
CA ILE A 236 14.52 3.14 -4.27
C ILE A 236 13.27 2.87 -3.43
N ASN A 237 12.42 1.95 -3.88
CA ASN A 237 11.20 1.58 -3.17
C ASN A 237 11.51 1.00 -1.78
N THR A 238 12.48 0.08 -1.68
CA THR A 238 12.87 -0.50 -0.38
C THR A 238 13.36 0.55 0.61
N ILE A 239 14.15 1.55 0.17
CA ILE A 239 14.59 2.65 1.05
C ILE A 239 13.40 3.53 1.45
N GLY A 240 12.55 3.89 0.49
CA GLY A 240 11.35 4.68 0.73
C GLY A 240 10.46 4.02 1.79
N ASP A 241 10.18 2.73 1.62
CA ASP A 241 9.39 1.92 2.55
C ASP A 241 10.02 1.87 3.93
N PHE A 242 11.34 1.72 4.02
CA PHE A 242 12.07 1.76 5.29
C PHE A 242 11.94 3.11 5.99
N VAL A 243 12.07 4.22 5.26
CA VAL A 243 11.92 5.58 5.82
C VAL A 243 10.48 5.81 6.29
N LEU A 244 9.49 5.40 5.51
CA LEU A 244 8.08 5.48 5.90
C LEU A 244 7.76 4.59 7.11
N PHE A 245 8.36 3.41 7.21
CA PHE A 245 8.26 2.55 8.38
C PHE A 245 8.85 3.21 9.63
N LEU A 246 10.05 3.80 9.53
CA LEU A 246 10.65 4.54 10.63
C LEU A 246 9.76 5.71 11.07
N GLY A 247 9.10 6.39 10.13
CA GLY A 247 8.08 7.41 10.41
C GLY A 247 6.92 6.87 11.25
N LYS A 248 6.38 5.68 10.92
CA LYS A 248 5.31 5.03 11.70
C LYS A 248 5.77 4.75 13.14
N VAL A 249 6.97 4.18 13.29
CA VAL A 249 7.56 3.86 14.60
C VAL A 249 7.76 5.12 15.43
N LEU A 250 8.26 6.20 14.83
CA LEU A 250 8.48 7.47 15.51
C LEU A 250 7.17 8.08 16.04
N VAL A 251 6.10 8.09 15.23
CA VAL A 251 4.78 8.61 15.66
C VAL A 251 4.24 7.83 16.87
N VAL A 252 4.34 6.50 16.85
CA VAL A 252 3.90 5.65 17.98
C VAL A 252 4.76 5.89 19.20
N ALA A 253 6.09 5.93 19.05
CA ALA A 253 7.02 6.15 20.15
C ALA A 253 6.78 7.50 20.83
N LEU A 254 6.64 8.58 20.06
CA LEU A 254 6.34 9.91 20.59
C LEU A 254 4.98 9.94 21.30
N THR A 255 3.96 9.28 20.75
CA THR A 255 2.64 9.21 21.39
C THR A 255 2.70 8.48 22.73
N VAL A 256 3.40 7.34 22.78
CA VAL A 256 3.58 6.56 24.02
C VAL A 256 4.40 7.34 25.04
N LEU A 257 5.49 8.00 24.64
CA LEU A 257 6.32 8.82 25.53
C LEU A 257 5.53 9.99 26.14
N CYS A 258 4.80 10.74 25.30
CA CYS A 258 3.90 11.79 25.76
C CYS A 258 2.81 11.22 26.70
N GLY A 259 2.22 10.07 26.35
CA GLY A 259 1.23 9.39 27.18
C GLY A 259 1.75 9.00 28.56
N VAL A 260 2.95 8.42 28.63
CA VAL A 260 3.63 8.11 29.90
C VAL A 260 3.86 9.38 30.70
N TYR A 261 4.40 10.44 30.07
CA TYR A 261 4.69 11.70 30.76
C TYR A 261 3.44 12.36 31.36
N LEU A 262 2.31 12.31 30.66
CA LEU A 262 1.03 12.90 31.08
C LEU A 262 0.32 12.08 32.17
N ILE A 263 0.41 10.75 32.11
CA ILE A 263 -0.37 9.84 32.97
C ILE A 263 0.38 9.47 34.25
N GLN A 264 1.72 9.47 34.25
CA GLN A 264 2.54 9.08 35.41
C GLN A 264 2.26 9.89 36.69
N LYS A 265 1.73 11.12 36.57
CA LYS A 265 1.46 12.02 37.71
C LYS A 265 -0.02 12.01 38.16
N LYS A 266 -0.88 11.19 37.56
CA LYS A 266 -2.30 11.14 37.93
C LYS A 266 -2.55 10.12 39.04
N GLU A 267 -2.94 10.61 40.21
CA GLU A 267 -3.39 9.77 41.33
C GLU A 267 -4.75 9.12 41.01
N GLY A 268 -4.97 7.89 41.48
CA GLY A 268 -6.21 7.13 41.28
C GLY A 268 -6.27 6.22 40.04
N LEU A 269 -5.19 6.11 39.25
CA LEU A 269 -5.15 5.24 38.07
C LEU A 269 -4.29 3.98 38.32
N HIS A 270 -4.92 2.85 38.66
CA HIS A 270 -4.23 1.59 38.97
C HIS A 270 -3.55 0.93 37.75
N HIS A 271 -4.06 1.18 36.54
CA HIS A 271 -3.55 0.57 35.30
C HIS A 271 -3.25 1.64 34.21
N PRO A 272 -2.20 2.45 34.39
CA PRO A 272 -1.84 3.52 33.44
C PRO A 272 -1.40 2.99 32.06
N TRP A 273 -0.90 1.76 32.00
CA TRP A 273 -0.45 1.14 30.75
C TRP A 273 -1.60 0.86 29.77
N VAL A 274 -2.83 0.65 30.24
CA VAL A 274 -4.00 0.35 29.39
C VAL A 274 -4.35 1.52 28.46
N PRO A 275 -4.64 2.75 28.95
CA PRO A 275 -4.91 3.89 28.08
C PRO A 275 -3.70 4.25 27.20
N ILE A 276 -2.46 4.05 27.68
CA ILE A 276 -1.24 4.28 26.88
C ILE A 276 -1.16 3.27 25.73
N ALA A 277 -1.46 1.99 25.98
CA ALA A 277 -1.46 0.96 24.95
C ALA A 277 -2.55 1.22 23.91
N ILE A 278 -3.76 1.60 24.34
CA ILE A 278 -4.86 1.98 23.43
C ILE A 278 -4.47 3.19 22.59
N ALA A 279 -3.88 4.22 23.20
CA ALA A 279 -3.39 5.40 22.48
C ALA A 279 -2.28 5.04 21.47
N GLY A 280 -1.37 4.13 21.84
CA GLY A 280 -0.31 3.64 20.95
C GLY A 280 -0.87 2.87 19.74
N VAL A 281 -1.86 2.00 19.95
CA VAL A 281 -2.56 1.28 18.87
C VAL A 281 -3.28 2.26 17.95
N PHE A 282 -3.99 3.23 18.53
CA PHE A 282 -4.67 4.27 17.75
C PHE A 282 -3.68 5.11 16.93
N ALA A 283 -2.56 5.53 17.53
CA ALA A 283 -1.51 6.26 16.84
C ALA A 283 -0.89 5.45 15.69
N PHE A 284 -0.70 4.14 15.88
CA PHE A 284 -0.22 3.25 14.82
C PHE A 284 -1.20 3.20 13.65
N LEU A 285 -2.50 3.05 13.92
CA LEU A 285 -3.55 3.04 12.89
C LEU A 285 -3.57 4.36 12.11
N VAL A 286 -3.58 5.49 12.82
CA VAL A 286 -3.55 6.83 12.22
C VAL A 286 -2.29 7.00 11.36
N ALA A 287 -1.11 6.68 11.90
CA ALA A 287 0.16 6.77 11.17
C ALA A 287 0.13 5.90 9.91
N HIS A 288 -0.38 4.67 10.01
CA HIS A 288 -0.51 3.77 8.86
C HIS A 288 -1.41 4.35 7.76
N CYS A 289 -2.55 4.94 8.14
CA CYS A 289 -3.51 5.52 7.20
C CYS A 289 -2.93 6.71 6.41
N PHE A 290 -2.22 7.61 7.09
CA PHE A 290 -1.63 8.78 6.42
C PHE A 290 -0.39 8.42 5.61
N ILE A 291 0.45 7.51 6.14
CA ILE A 291 1.69 7.13 5.46
C ILE A 291 1.40 6.29 4.20
N SER A 292 0.33 5.49 4.16
CA SER A 292 -0.05 4.76 2.94
C SER A 292 -0.41 5.70 1.77
N ILE A 293 -1.06 6.83 2.05
CA ILE A 293 -1.30 7.89 1.06
C ILE A 293 0.01 8.51 0.60
N TYR A 294 0.91 8.78 1.54
CA TYR A 294 2.21 9.37 1.22
C TYR A 294 3.03 8.46 0.30
N GLU A 295 3.02 7.16 0.57
CA GLU A 295 3.59 6.12 -0.29
C GLU A 295 2.99 6.19 -1.71
N MET A 296 1.66 6.32 -1.83
CA MET A 296 0.99 6.39 -3.13
C MET A 296 1.38 7.66 -3.91
N ILE A 297 1.56 8.78 -3.22
CA ILE A 297 2.02 10.04 -3.82
C ILE A 297 3.45 9.89 -4.32
N ILE A 298 4.36 9.30 -3.52
CA ILE A 298 5.75 9.06 -3.92
C ILE A 298 5.81 8.19 -5.18
N ASP A 299 5.10 7.06 -5.20
CA ASP A 299 5.08 6.17 -6.36
C ASP A 299 4.54 6.87 -7.60
N THR A 300 3.49 7.67 -7.44
CA THR A 300 2.93 8.44 -8.56
C THR A 300 3.93 9.46 -9.09
N ILE A 301 4.61 10.21 -8.21
CA ILE A 301 5.64 11.16 -8.61
C ILE A 301 6.79 10.44 -9.31
N PHE A 302 7.21 9.29 -8.77
CA PHE A 302 8.26 8.49 -9.37
C PHE A 302 7.89 8.02 -10.77
N LEU A 303 6.67 7.52 -10.98
CA LEU A 303 6.23 7.08 -12.30
C LEU A 303 6.03 8.26 -13.26
N CYS A 304 5.47 9.38 -12.79
CA CYS A 304 5.38 10.61 -13.59
C CYS A 304 6.77 11.11 -14.00
N PHE A 305 7.75 10.97 -13.12
CA PHE A 305 9.14 11.30 -13.40
C PHE A 305 9.74 10.38 -14.47
N CYS A 306 9.54 9.06 -14.38
CA CYS A 306 9.97 8.12 -15.43
C CYS A 306 9.34 8.47 -16.79
N GLU A 307 8.04 8.77 -16.81
CA GLU A 307 7.32 9.18 -18.01
C GLU A 307 7.80 10.53 -18.57
N ASP A 308 8.13 11.49 -17.71
CA ASP A 308 8.70 12.77 -18.10
C ASP A 308 10.08 12.58 -18.75
N CYS A 309 10.93 11.73 -18.17
CA CYS A 309 12.22 11.34 -18.76
C CYS A 309 12.09 10.65 -20.13
N ALA A 310 11.05 9.83 -20.30
CA ALA A 310 10.84 9.08 -21.55
C ALA A 310 10.27 9.96 -22.68
N ARG A 311 9.46 10.96 -22.35
CA ARG A 311 8.69 11.76 -23.33
C ARG A 311 9.32 13.10 -23.69
N ASN A 312 10.12 13.65 -22.79
CA ASN A 312 10.69 14.98 -22.89
C ASN A 312 12.22 14.89 -22.97
N ASP A 313 12.82 15.74 -23.81
CA ASP A 313 14.25 15.76 -24.09
C ASP A 313 14.99 16.90 -23.35
N GLY A 314 14.23 17.79 -22.69
CA GLY A 314 14.77 18.97 -22.01
C GLY A 314 15.15 20.12 -22.95
N ILE A 315 15.07 19.91 -24.27
CA ILE A 315 15.47 20.88 -25.30
C ILE A 315 14.23 21.37 -26.05
N ASN A 316 13.64 20.52 -26.88
CA ASN A 316 12.44 20.86 -27.65
C ASN A 316 11.18 20.72 -26.81
N ARG A 317 11.21 19.79 -25.85
CA ARG A 317 10.15 19.52 -24.89
C ARG A 317 10.76 19.62 -23.49
N PRO A 318 10.60 20.77 -22.81
CA PRO A 318 11.20 20.95 -21.49
C PRO A 318 10.50 20.07 -20.46
N TYR A 319 11.31 19.50 -19.57
CA TYR A 319 10.85 18.66 -18.47
C TYR A 319 9.86 19.38 -17.54
N PHE A 320 8.93 18.62 -16.97
CA PHE A 320 7.99 19.09 -15.95
C PHE A 320 8.51 18.88 -14.53
N MET A 321 9.46 17.96 -14.34
CA MET A 321 10.08 17.68 -13.05
C MET A 321 10.78 18.91 -12.45
N SER A 322 10.91 18.93 -11.12
CA SER A 322 11.61 20.02 -10.43
C SER A 322 13.11 20.00 -10.70
N ARG A 323 13.77 21.16 -10.54
CA ARG A 323 15.24 21.28 -10.69
C ARG A 323 16.01 20.28 -9.83
N GLY A 324 15.57 20.06 -8.59
CA GLY A 324 16.22 19.09 -7.69
C GLY A 324 16.13 17.64 -8.20
N LEU A 325 15.03 17.27 -8.86
CA LEU A 325 14.87 15.95 -9.46
C LEU A 325 15.70 15.84 -10.76
N MET A 326 15.74 16.90 -11.57
CA MET A 326 16.54 16.99 -12.79
C MET A 326 18.05 16.93 -12.52
N GLU A 327 18.55 17.72 -11.55
CA GLU A 327 19.95 17.69 -11.12
C GLU A 327 20.36 16.29 -10.66
N PHE A 328 19.47 15.58 -9.95
CA PHE A 328 19.75 14.20 -9.55
C PHE A 328 19.91 13.26 -10.76
N VAL A 329 19.07 13.39 -11.79
CA VAL A 329 19.21 12.60 -13.03
C VAL A 329 20.54 12.89 -13.70
N GLU A 330 20.86 14.17 -13.84
CA GLU A 330 22.07 14.58 -14.53
C GLU A 330 23.32 14.10 -13.79
N ASN A 331 23.34 14.23 -12.45
CA ASN A 331 24.42 13.71 -11.60
C ASN A 331 24.52 12.19 -11.67
N SER A 332 23.39 11.48 -11.73
CA SER A 332 23.37 10.03 -11.91
C SER A 332 23.92 9.60 -13.27
N LYS A 333 23.56 10.32 -14.34
CA LYS A 333 24.03 10.06 -15.72
C LYS A 333 25.53 10.31 -15.83
N LYS A 334 26.02 11.42 -15.28
CA LYS A 334 27.46 11.75 -15.19
C LYS A 334 28.24 10.67 -14.42
N ALA A 335 27.69 10.17 -13.31
CA ALA A 335 28.32 9.11 -12.54
C ALA A 335 28.40 7.77 -13.31
N LEU A 336 27.37 7.42 -14.09
CA LEU A 336 27.38 6.24 -14.96
C LEU A 336 28.40 6.38 -16.09
N MET A 337 28.43 7.53 -16.76
CA MET A 337 29.42 7.83 -17.81
C MET A 337 30.85 7.76 -17.26
N HIS A 338 31.08 8.21 -16.03
CA HIS A 338 32.40 8.07 -15.40
C HIS A 338 32.80 6.61 -15.15
N LEU A 339 31.85 5.76 -14.74
CA LEU A 339 32.09 4.32 -14.56
C LEU A 339 32.37 3.61 -15.89
N GLU A 340 31.66 3.97 -16.96
CA GLU A 340 31.88 3.44 -18.31
C GLU A 340 33.20 3.94 -18.93
N SER A 341 33.64 5.15 -18.56
CA SER A 341 34.89 5.73 -19.03
C SER A 341 36.14 5.21 -18.32
N GLN A 342 36.00 4.48 -17.20
CA GLN A 342 37.14 3.81 -16.58
C GLN A 342 37.47 2.55 -17.39
N PRO A 343 38.66 2.45 -18.02
CA PRO A 343 39.05 1.23 -18.67
C PRO A 343 39.11 0.13 -17.63
N SER A 344 38.48 -1.01 -17.91
CA SER A 344 38.67 -2.23 -17.15
C SER A 344 40.16 -2.53 -17.09
N SER A 345 40.76 -2.31 -15.93
CA SER A 345 42.16 -2.69 -15.67
C SER A 345 42.29 -4.17 -15.98
N PRO A 346 43.13 -4.59 -16.95
CA PRO A 346 43.37 -6.00 -17.19
C PRO A 346 44.00 -6.58 -15.92
N ILE A 347 43.37 -7.62 -15.37
CA ILE A 347 43.95 -8.48 -14.35
C ILE A 347 45.00 -9.36 -15.02
#